data_AF-A0A453S3R8-F1
#
_entry.id   AF-A0A453S3R8-F1
#
_cell.length_a   1.000
_cell.length_b   1.000
_cell.length_c   1.000
_cell.angle_alpha   90.00
_cell.angle_beta   90.00
_cell.angle_gamma   90.00
#
_symmetry.space_group_name_H-M   'P 1'
#
loop_
_entity.id
_entity.type
_entity.pdbx_description
1 polymer ?
#
loop_
_entity_poly.entity_id
_entity_poly.type
_entity_poly.pdbx_seq_one_letter_code
_entity_poly.pdbx_strand_id
1 'polypeptide(L)' 'LVRTTCNSTAAAEYPQVCKALFRRQRPGAYPADLAAREEALKQLCSVSLDIISLLSATS' A
#
# COMPACT_ATOMS: atom_id res chain seq x y z
N LEU A 1 11.25 12.71 9.55
CA LEU A 1 9.81 12.36 9.44
C LEU A 1 9.32 12.28 7.99
N VAL A 2 9.49 13.33 7.16
CA VAL A 2 9.01 13.35 5.75
C VAL A 2 9.50 12.17 4.90
N ARG A 3 10.71 11.66 5.17
CA ARG A 3 11.31 10.53 4.42
C ARG A 3 10.61 9.19 4.67
N THR A 4 9.98 9.00 5.83
CA THR A 4 9.32 7.73 6.21
C THR A 4 7.88 7.69 5.72
N THR A 5 7.17 8.83 5.78
CA THR A 5 5.79 8.96 5.30
C THR A 5 5.68 8.72 3.80
N CYS A 6 6.63 9.25 3.02
CA CYS A 6 6.67 9.09 1.57
C CYS A 6 6.85 7.62 1.13
N ASN A 7 7.60 6.81 1.91
CA ASN A 7 7.78 5.38 1.61
C ASN A 7 6.50 4.57 1.93
N SER A 8 5.78 4.94 3.00
CA SER A 8 4.52 4.28 3.37
C SER A 8 3.37 4.62 2.41
N THR A 9 3.28 5.86 1.93
CA THR A 9 2.28 6.24 0.91
C THR A 9 2.60 5.62 -0.46
N ALA A 10 3.88 5.62 -0.86
CA ALA A 10 4.28 4.95 -2.10
C ALA A 10 4.02 3.43 -2.05
N ALA A 11 4.26 2.80 -0.90
CA ALA A 11 3.94 1.39 -0.69
C ALA A 11 2.43 1.10 -0.74
N ALA A 12 1.58 2.03 -0.27
CA ALA A 12 0.12 1.90 -0.32
C ALA A 12 -0.44 2.04 -1.75
N GLU A 13 0.22 2.80 -2.64
CA GLU A 13 -0.18 2.95 -4.04
C GLU A 13 0.31 1.79 -4.93
N TYR A 14 1.37 1.09 -4.52
CA TYR A 14 1.99 -0.01 -5.26
C TYR A 14 0.99 -1.11 -5.68
N PRO A 15 0.09 -1.61 -4.81
CA PRO A 15 -0.96 -2.56 -5.18
C PRO A 15 -1.83 -2.11 -6.35
N GLN A 16 -2.27 -0.84 -6.35
CA GLN A 16 -3.16 -0.31 -7.37
C GLN A 16 -2.45 -0.26 -8.73
N VAL A 17 -1.20 0.19 -8.74
CA VAL A 17 -0.38 0.29 -9.94
C VAL A 17 -0.05 -1.10 -10.49
N CYS A 18 0.36 -2.05 -9.64
CA CYS A 18 0.65 -3.43 -10.03
C CYS A 18 -0.57 -4.12 -10.65
N LYS A 19 -1.74 -3.99 -10.02
CA LYS A 19 -2.98 -4.57 -10.52
C LYS A 19 -3.41 -3.98 -11.86
N ALA A 20 -3.25 -2.66 -12.05
CA ALA A 20 -3.55 -2.00 -13.32
C ALA A 20 -2.62 -2.46 -14.44
N LEU A 21 -1.32 -2.58 -14.17
CA LEU A 21 -0.32 -3.08 -15.12
C LEU A 21 -0.54 -4.56 -15.46
N PHE A 22 -0.85 -5.40 -14.47
CA PHE A 22 -1.15 -6.81 -14.68
C PHE A 22 -2.34 -6.99 -15.62
N ARG A 23 -3.46 -6.28 -15.37
CA ARG A 23 -4.64 -6.33 -16.23
C ARG A 23 -4.36 -5.90 -17.68
N ARG A 24 -3.46 -4.94 -17.86
CA ARG A 24 -3.02 -4.48 -19.19
C ARG A 24 -2.19 -5.53 -19.93
N GLN A 25 -1.30 -6.23 -19.22
CA GLN A 25 -0.39 -7.23 -19.82
C GLN A 25 -1.01 -8.62 -19.97
N ARG A 26 -1.91 -9.00 -19.06
CA ARG A 26 -2.64 -10.26 -19.08
C ARG A 26 -4.13 -9.99 -18.83
N PRO A 27 -4.95 -9.91 -19.88
CA PRO A 27 -6.40 -9.86 -19.71
C PRO A 27 -6.88 -11.19 -19.14
N GLY A 28 -7.16 -11.22 -17.84
CA GLY A 28 -7.57 -12.41 -17.11
C GLY A 28 -7.91 -12.08 -15.65
N ALA A 29 -8.46 -13.06 -14.93
CA ALA A 29 -8.76 -12.90 -13.52
C ALA A 29 -7.45 -12.63 -12.73
N TYR A 30 -7.47 -11.59 -11.89
CA TYR A 30 -6.33 -11.28 -11.03
C TYR A 30 -6.17 -12.38 -9.97
N PRO A 31 -4.96 -12.91 -9.73
CA PRO A 31 -4.77 -14.01 -8.79
C PRO A 31 -5.22 -13.64 -7.37
N ALA A 32 -6.02 -14.51 -6.75
CA ALA A 32 -6.59 -14.26 -5.41
C ALA A 32 -5.51 -14.14 -4.32
N ASP A 33 -4.43 -14.94 -4.40
CA ASP A 33 -3.30 -14.86 -3.47
C ASP A 33 -2.60 -13.49 -3.54
N LEU A 34 -2.43 -12.93 -4.75
CA LEU A 34 -1.86 -11.59 -4.93
C LEU A 34 -2.79 -10.51 -4.37
N ALA A 35 -4.10 -10.62 -4.62
CA ALA A 35 -5.07 -9.69 -4.06
C ALA A 35 -5.07 -9.69 -2.52
N ALA A 36 -4.93 -10.86 -1.89
CA ALA A 36 -4.87 -10.97 -0.43
C ALA A 36 -3.60 -10.32 0.16
N ARG A 37 -2.44 -10.52 -0.49
CA ARG A 37 -1.17 -9.89 -0.09
C ARG A 37 -1.21 -8.37 -0.23
N GLU A 38 -1.80 -7.88 -1.31
CA GLU A 38 -2.01 -6.44 -1.55
C GLU A 38 -2.87 -5.79 -0.46
N GLU A 39 -3.97 -6.43 -0.08
CA GLU A 39 -4.82 -5.92 1.00
C GLU A 39 -4.08 -5.93 2.34
N ALA A 40 -3.35 -7.00 2.66
CA ALA A 40 -2.53 -7.05 3.87
C ALA A 40 -1.49 -5.92 3.91
N LEU A 41 -0.81 -5.64 2.79
CA LEU A 41 0.16 -4.54 2.69
C LEU A 41 -0.50 -3.18 2.91
N LYS A 42 -1.70 -2.96 2.35
CA LYS A 42 -2.47 -1.72 2.56
C LYS A 42 -2.82 -1.51 4.03
N GLN A 43 -3.27 -2.57 4.73
CA GLN A 43 -3.58 -2.50 6.16
C GLN A 43 -2.32 -2.15 6.98
N LEU A 44 -1.18 -2.78 6.68
CA LEU A 44 0.09 -2.47 7.33
C LEU A 44 0.53 -1.02 7.11
N CYS A 45 0.38 -0.50 5.89
CA CYS A 45 0.69 0.90 5.59
C CYS A 45 -0.26 1.85 6.31
N SER A 46 -1.55 1.53 6.41
CA SER A 46 -2.54 2.33 7.15
C SER A 46 -2.17 2.45 8.62
N VAL A 47 -1.94 1.31 9.29
CA VAL A 47 -1.56 1.29 10.71
C VAL A 47 -0.25 2.05 10.94
N SER A 48 0.72 1.90 10.03
CA SER A 48 1.99 2.62 10.12
C SER A 48 1.81 4.14 10.02
N LEU A 49 0.94 4.61 9.10
CA LEU A 49 0.63 6.02 8.95
C LEU A 49 -0.11 6.58 10.18
N ASP A 50 -1.04 5.82 10.74
CA ASP A 50 -1.76 6.22 11.96
C ASP A 50 -0.79 6.38 13.15
N ILE A 51 0.14 5.44 13.32
CA ILE A 51 1.21 5.53 14.34
C ILE A 51 2.06 6.79 14.12
N ILE A 52 2.51 7.04 12.88
CA ILE A 52 3.30 8.23 12.55
C ILE A 52 2.52 9.51 12.87
N SER A 53 1.22 9.53 12.55
CA SER A 53 0.33 10.67 12.82
C SER A 53 0.20 10.94 14.32
N LEU A 54 -0.05 9.90 15.12
CA LEU A 54 -0.12 10.00 16.59
C LEU A 54 1.18 10.52 17.21
N LEU A 55 2.31 9.99 16.76
CA LEU A 55 3.63 10.43 17.24
C LEU A 55 3.93 11.88 16.87
N SER A 56 3.47 12.34 15.70
CA SER A 56 3.65 13.72 15.23
C SER A 56 2.73 14.72 15.93
N ALA A 57 1.58 14.26 16.43
CA ALA A 57 0.62 15.10 17.15
C ALA A 57 0.97 15.26 18.65
N THR A 58 1.85 14.40 19.17
CA THR A 58 2.26 14.38 20.59
C THR A 58 3.56 15.19 20.81
N SER A 59 4.15 15.78 19.76
CA SER A 59 5.36 16.61 19.80
C SER A 59 5.07 18.10 19.83
#